data_AF-A0A950JDI8-F1
#
_entry.id   AF-A0A950JDI8-F1
#
_cell.length_a   1.000
_cell.length_b   1.000
_cell.length_c   1.000
_cell.angle_alpha   90.00
_cell.angle_beta   90.00
_cell.angle_gamma   90.00
#
_symmetry.space_group_name_H-M   'P 1'
#
loop_
_entity.id
_entity.type
_entity.pdbx_description
1 polymer ?
#
loop_
_entity_poly.entity_id
_entity_poly.type
_entity_poly.pdbx_seq_one_letter_code
_entity_poly.pdbx_strand_id
1 'polypeptide(L)'
;MTERPRRITRALLSVSDKSGLVDFARALAGYGIELVSTGGTAKALSDAGLKVRDVSDLTGFPEMMDGRLKTLHPKVHGGLLAIRDSREHTGAMETHGIAPIDLLVVNLYPFEATVQAGADFAHCIENIDIGGPAMIRAAAKNHTDVIVVVDPHDYAALLDELKTHGGATTIGLRKWLAAKAYARTAAYDAAISDWFSRQF
;
A
#
# COMPACT_ATOMS: atom_id res chain seq x y z
N MET A 1 14.17 5.68 23.20
CA MET A 1 13.08 6.17 22.33
C MET A 1 11.80 5.54 22.85
N THR A 2 10.84 6.34 23.32
CA THR A 2 9.59 5.78 23.88
C THR A 2 8.83 5.03 22.78
N GLU A 3 8.43 3.79 23.07
CA GLU A 3 7.58 3.01 22.17
C GLU A 3 6.31 3.81 21.91
N ARG A 4 6.04 4.14 20.64
CA ARG A 4 4.78 4.76 20.20
C ARG A 4 3.97 3.70 19.44
N PRO A 5 3.24 2.82 20.16
CA PRO A 5 2.42 1.82 19.53
C PRO A 5 1.31 2.50 18.72
N ARG A 6 1.11 2.07 17.48
CA ARG A 6 -0.01 2.51 16.63
C ARG A 6 -0.85 1.30 16.26
N ARG A 7 -2.12 1.31 16.68
CA ARG A 7 -3.09 0.26 16.38
C ARG A 7 -3.44 0.29 14.89
N ILE A 8 -3.52 -0.87 14.27
CA ILE A 8 -4.02 -1.00 12.91
C ILE A 8 -5.52 -1.24 12.97
N THR A 9 -6.28 -0.39 12.28
CA THR A 9 -7.75 -0.50 12.17
C THR A 9 -8.19 -0.61 10.72
N ARG A 10 -7.42 -0.06 9.77
CA ARG A 10 -7.69 -0.15 8.34
C ARG A 10 -6.41 -0.47 7.56
N ALA A 11 -6.51 -1.47 6.67
CA ALA A 11 -5.46 -1.86 5.76
C ALA A 11 -5.89 -1.62 4.30
N LEU A 12 -5.04 -0.94 3.52
CA LEU A 12 -5.18 -0.82 2.07
C LEU A 12 -4.23 -1.81 1.39
N LEU A 13 -4.79 -2.78 0.66
CA LEU A 13 -4.06 -3.83 -0.04
C LEU A 13 -4.19 -3.65 -1.55
N SER A 14 -3.08 -3.52 -2.26
CA SER A 14 -3.03 -3.43 -3.72
C SER A 14 -1.76 -4.06 -4.24
N VAL A 15 -1.83 -5.35 -4.61
CA VAL A 15 -0.65 -6.16 -4.96
C VAL A 15 -0.79 -6.83 -6.34
N SER A 16 0.31 -6.80 -7.08
CA SER A 16 0.50 -7.60 -8.30
C SER A 16 0.77 -9.05 -7.95
N ASP A 17 1.81 -9.30 -7.14
CA ASP A 17 2.14 -10.60 -6.59
C ASP A 17 1.25 -10.90 -5.38
N LYS A 18 0.48 -11.98 -5.47
CA LYS A 18 -0.53 -12.39 -4.49
C LYS A 18 -0.03 -13.51 -3.58
N SER A 19 1.27 -13.83 -3.62
CA SER A 19 1.90 -14.82 -2.75
C SER A 19 1.58 -14.54 -1.28
N GLY A 20 0.98 -15.51 -0.59
CA GLY A 20 0.61 -15.40 0.83
C GLY A 20 -0.49 -14.38 1.18
N LEU A 21 -1.03 -13.64 0.19
CA LEU A 21 -1.94 -12.51 0.42
C LEU A 21 -3.20 -12.93 1.18
N VAL A 22 -3.84 -14.04 0.78
CA VAL A 22 -5.14 -14.45 1.34
C VAL A 22 -5.01 -14.82 2.81
N ASP A 23 -3.99 -15.60 3.18
CA ASP A 23 -3.78 -16.01 4.57
C ASP A 23 -3.38 -14.82 5.45
N PHE A 24 -2.54 -13.94 4.91
CA PHE A 24 -2.18 -12.68 5.56
C PHE A 24 -3.42 -11.80 5.80
N ALA A 25 -4.25 -11.58 4.78
CA ALA A 25 -5.47 -10.77 4.90
C ALA A 25 -6.50 -11.41 5.85
N ARG A 26 -6.61 -12.74 5.89
CA ARG A 26 -7.45 -13.44 6.86
C ARG A 26 -6.97 -13.22 8.29
N ALA A 27 -5.67 -13.25 8.52
CA ALA A 27 -5.09 -12.93 9.83
C ALA A 27 -5.40 -11.48 10.23
N LEU A 28 -5.21 -10.51 9.32
CA LEU A 28 -5.58 -9.11 9.56
C LEU A 28 -7.07 -8.96 9.92
N ALA A 29 -7.96 -9.59 9.16
CA ALA A 29 -9.40 -9.57 9.44
C ALA A 29 -9.73 -10.17 10.82
N GLY A 30 -8.96 -11.17 11.29
CA GLY A 30 -9.07 -11.74 12.62
C GLY A 30 -8.79 -10.75 13.77
N TYR A 31 -8.03 -9.68 13.51
CA TYR A 31 -7.84 -8.55 14.43
C TYR A 31 -8.94 -7.48 14.35
N GLY A 32 -9.96 -7.70 13.51
CA GLY A 32 -11.02 -6.73 13.22
C GLY A 32 -10.53 -5.56 12.35
N ILE A 33 -9.46 -5.75 11.58
CA ILE A 33 -8.94 -4.73 10.66
C ILE A 33 -9.82 -4.67 9.42
N GLU A 34 -10.31 -3.48 9.07
CA GLU A 34 -11.04 -3.25 7.82
C GLU A 34 -10.09 -3.42 6.64
N LEU A 35 -10.44 -4.31 5.70
CA LEU A 35 -9.71 -4.51 4.46
C LEU A 35 -10.29 -3.60 3.38
N VAL A 36 -9.44 -2.75 2.81
CA VAL A 36 -9.73 -1.93 1.64
C VAL A 36 -8.84 -2.40 0.50
N SER A 37 -9.39 -2.57 -0.70
CA SER A 37 -8.62 -3.03 -1.85
C SER A 37 -9.24 -2.58 -3.17
N THR A 38 -8.59 -2.89 -4.29
CA THR A 38 -9.07 -2.57 -5.63
C THR A 38 -8.66 -3.64 -6.64
N GLY A 39 -9.37 -3.69 -7.77
CA GLY A 39 -9.04 -4.52 -8.93
C GLY A 39 -8.84 -6.01 -8.60
N GLY A 40 -7.81 -6.61 -9.20
CA GLY A 40 -7.49 -8.04 -9.01
C GLY A 40 -7.15 -8.43 -7.57
N THR A 41 -6.74 -7.48 -6.71
CA THR A 41 -6.49 -7.75 -5.29
C THR A 41 -7.82 -7.89 -4.55
N ALA A 42 -8.75 -6.95 -4.73
CA ALA A 42 -10.08 -7.02 -4.13
C ALA A 42 -10.83 -8.28 -4.54
N LYS A 43 -10.72 -8.66 -5.83
CA LYS A 43 -11.30 -9.90 -6.35
C LYS A 43 -10.72 -11.14 -5.65
N ALA A 44 -9.40 -11.27 -5.60
CA ALA A 44 -8.76 -12.44 -4.97
C ALA A 44 -9.15 -12.61 -3.49
N LEU A 45 -9.27 -11.50 -2.75
CA LEU A 45 -9.69 -11.52 -1.35
C LEU A 45 -11.19 -11.86 -1.19
N SER A 46 -12.04 -11.30 -2.05
CA SER A 46 -13.49 -11.56 -2.04
C SER A 46 -13.80 -13.00 -2.44
N ASP A 47 -13.12 -13.54 -3.46
CA ASP A 47 -13.24 -14.94 -3.90
C ASP A 47 -12.83 -15.92 -2.77
N ALA A 48 -11.96 -15.48 -1.84
CA ALA A 48 -11.58 -16.21 -0.64
C ALA A 48 -12.54 -16.02 0.56
N GLY A 49 -13.66 -15.33 0.36
CA GLY A 49 -14.71 -15.11 1.37
C GLY A 49 -14.42 -13.99 2.37
N LEU A 50 -13.40 -13.15 2.13
CA LEU A 50 -13.10 -12.02 3.00
C LEU A 50 -13.99 -10.82 2.69
N LYS A 51 -14.45 -10.13 3.73
CA LYS A 51 -15.14 -8.83 3.57
C LYS A 51 -14.11 -7.77 3.21
N VAL A 52 -14.21 -7.25 1.99
CA VAL A 52 -13.33 -6.20 1.46
C VAL A 52 -14.18 -5.04 0.96
N ARG A 53 -13.77 -3.83 1.32
CA ARG A 53 -14.35 -2.60 0.78
C ARG A 53 -13.56 -2.17 -0.45
N ASP A 54 -14.24 -1.79 -1.53
CA ASP A 54 -13.55 -1.27 -2.70
C ASP A 54 -13.01 0.14 -2.44
N VAL A 55 -11.85 0.47 -3.02
CA VAL A 55 -11.32 1.84 -3.02
C VAL A 55 -12.33 2.81 -3.64
N SER A 56 -13.11 2.42 -4.65
CA SER A 56 -14.15 3.29 -5.23
C SER A 56 -15.22 3.67 -4.19
N ASP A 57 -15.55 2.77 -3.26
CA ASP A 57 -16.49 3.05 -2.17
C ASP A 57 -15.89 3.96 -1.10
N LEU A 58 -14.55 3.95 -0.97
CA LEU A 58 -13.83 4.88 -0.11
C LEU A 58 -13.77 6.28 -0.75
N THR A 59 -13.43 6.35 -2.03
CA THR A 59 -13.19 7.60 -2.74
C THR A 59 -14.50 8.28 -3.16
N GLY A 60 -15.51 7.50 -3.53
CA GLY A 60 -16.68 7.95 -4.29
C GLY A 60 -16.36 8.19 -5.77
N PHE A 61 -15.23 7.66 -6.26
CA PHE A 61 -14.72 7.88 -7.61
C PHE A 61 -14.40 6.53 -8.27
N PRO A 62 -14.90 6.26 -9.49
CA PRO A 62 -14.67 4.99 -10.16
C PRO A 62 -13.23 4.87 -10.65
N GLU A 63 -12.82 3.65 -10.97
CA GLU A 63 -11.62 3.41 -11.76
C GLU A 63 -11.77 4.00 -13.17
N MET A 64 -10.72 4.68 -13.67
CA MET A 64 -10.71 5.30 -15.02
C MET A 64 -9.40 5.05 -15.77
N MET A 65 -9.43 5.28 -17.09
CA MET A 65 -8.28 5.22 -18.01
C MET A 65 -7.58 3.86 -17.98
N ASP A 66 -8.35 2.79 -18.18
CA ASP A 66 -7.89 1.39 -18.11
C ASP A 66 -7.08 1.07 -16.84
N GLY A 67 -7.50 1.69 -15.74
CA GLY A 67 -6.94 1.46 -14.43
C GLY A 67 -5.69 2.27 -14.10
N ARG A 68 -5.29 3.22 -14.95
CA ARG A 68 -4.22 4.17 -14.64
C ARG A 68 -4.60 5.12 -13.50
N LEU A 69 -5.90 5.37 -13.31
CA LEU A 69 -6.39 6.26 -12.25
C LEU A 69 -7.38 5.52 -11.34
N LYS A 70 -6.87 5.06 -10.19
CA LYS A 70 -7.66 4.39 -9.12
C LYS A 70 -7.42 5.01 -7.75
N THR A 71 -6.16 5.07 -7.35
CA THR A 71 -5.74 5.37 -5.96
C THR A 71 -5.15 6.76 -5.78
N LEU A 72 -4.88 7.49 -6.87
CA LEU A 72 -4.41 8.88 -6.85
C LEU A 72 -5.56 9.84 -6.49
N HIS A 73 -6.06 9.70 -5.27
CA HIS A 73 -7.22 10.41 -4.76
C HIS A 73 -6.95 11.00 -3.36
N PRO A 74 -7.44 12.22 -3.03
CA PRO A 74 -7.22 12.84 -1.73
C PRO A 74 -7.71 12.00 -0.54
N LYS A 75 -8.80 11.25 -0.68
CA LYS A 75 -9.26 10.34 0.40
C LYS A 75 -8.32 9.17 0.68
N VAL A 76 -7.55 8.72 -0.32
CA VAL A 76 -6.50 7.69 -0.12
C VAL A 76 -5.25 8.34 0.45
N HIS A 77 -4.71 9.35 -0.23
CA HIS A 77 -3.45 9.96 0.19
C HIS A 77 -3.56 10.78 1.47
N GLY A 78 -4.68 11.45 1.74
CA GLY A 78 -4.97 12.08 3.03
C GLY A 78 -5.10 11.05 4.15
N GLY A 79 -5.68 9.89 3.84
CA GLY A 79 -5.71 8.74 4.73
C GLY A 79 -4.31 8.25 5.09
N LEU A 80 -3.37 8.25 4.15
CA LEU A 80 -1.97 7.83 4.38
C LEU A 80 -1.08 8.93 5.01
N LEU A 81 -1.29 10.20 4.65
CA LEU A 81 -0.35 11.30 4.96
C LEU A 81 -0.70 12.11 6.21
N ALA A 82 -1.92 12.04 6.70
CA ALA A 82 -2.31 12.86 7.84
C ALA A 82 -1.59 12.43 9.13
N ILE A 83 -0.99 13.41 9.81
CA ILE A 83 -0.31 13.24 11.08
C ILE A 83 -1.37 13.17 12.17
N ARG A 84 -1.49 12.01 12.83
CA ARG A 84 -2.61 11.72 13.73
C ARG A 84 -2.60 12.54 15.02
N ASP A 85 -1.43 13.02 15.42
CA ASP A 85 -1.27 13.86 16.61
C ASP A 85 -1.44 15.37 16.29
N SER A 86 -1.69 15.74 15.03
CA SER A 86 -1.90 17.14 14.61
C SER A 86 -3.40 17.46 14.52
N ARG A 87 -3.88 18.38 15.36
CA ARG A 87 -5.29 18.84 15.36
C ARG A 87 -5.73 19.43 14.03
N GLU A 88 -4.82 20.11 13.34
CA GLU A 88 -5.09 20.68 12.01
C GLU A 88 -5.36 19.56 11.00
N HIS A 89 -4.51 18.52 10.98
CA HIS A 89 -4.67 17.40 10.06
C HIS A 89 -5.93 16.59 10.38
N THR A 90 -6.21 16.30 11.66
CA THR A 90 -7.42 15.56 12.03
C THR A 90 -8.69 16.36 11.74
N GLY A 91 -8.69 17.68 11.97
CA GLY A 91 -9.81 18.55 11.61
C GLY A 91 -10.07 18.60 10.10
N ALA A 92 -9.02 18.67 9.28
CA ALA A 92 -9.13 18.56 7.83
C ALA A 92 -9.66 17.19 7.39
N MET A 93 -9.20 16.09 8.02
CA MET A 93 -9.71 14.75 7.74
C MET A 93 -11.21 14.63 8.01
N GLU A 94 -11.66 15.12 9.17
CA GLU A 94 -13.08 15.13 9.54
C GLU A 94 -13.92 15.96 8.56
N THR A 95 -13.48 17.20 8.28
CA THR A 95 -14.15 18.14 7.36
C THR A 95 -14.35 17.55 5.97
N HIS A 96 -13.36 16.80 5.48
CA HIS A 96 -13.37 16.25 4.12
C HIS A 96 -13.75 14.76 4.05
N GLY A 97 -14.20 14.16 5.16
CA GLY A 97 -14.60 12.75 5.21
C GLY A 97 -13.47 11.78 4.83
N ILE A 98 -12.24 12.10 5.25
CA ILE A 98 -11.05 11.29 5.01
C ILE A 98 -10.84 10.37 6.20
N ALA A 99 -10.92 9.06 5.97
CA ALA A 99 -10.69 8.08 7.01
C ALA A 99 -9.20 7.67 7.06
N PRO A 100 -8.64 7.37 8.24
CA PRO A 100 -7.24 6.97 8.38
C PRO A 100 -6.96 5.63 7.68
N ILE A 101 -5.78 5.50 7.06
CA ILE A 101 -5.23 4.21 6.62
C ILE A 101 -3.99 3.96 7.46
N ASP A 102 -3.95 2.83 8.16
CA ASP A 102 -2.90 2.53 9.14
C ASP A 102 -1.87 1.55 8.59
N LEU A 103 -2.30 0.68 7.67
CA LEU A 103 -1.46 -0.28 6.96
C LEU A 103 -1.62 -0.12 5.46
N LEU A 104 -0.51 0.01 4.75
CA LEU A 104 -0.44 -0.09 3.30
C LEU A 104 0.31 -1.37 2.92
N VAL A 105 -0.27 -2.20 2.06
CA VAL A 105 0.36 -3.41 1.50
C VAL A 105 0.35 -3.29 -0.02
N VAL A 106 1.52 -3.02 -0.61
CA VAL A 106 1.64 -2.75 -2.04
C VAL A 106 2.93 -3.33 -2.58
N ASN A 107 2.84 -4.22 -3.57
CA ASN A 107 3.96 -4.54 -4.44
C ASN A 107 3.64 -4.06 -5.86
N LEU A 108 4.67 -3.57 -6.54
CA LEU A 108 4.56 -2.84 -7.80
C LEU A 108 4.26 -3.77 -8.97
N TYR A 109 3.88 -3.21 -10.11
CA TYR A 109 3.81 -3.96 -11.36
C TYR A 109 5.20 -4.52 -11.71
N PRO A 110 5.27 -5.70 -12.33
CA PRO A 110 6.54 -6.40 -12.54
C PRO A 110 7.30 -5.83 -13.76
N PHE A 111 7.59 -4.52 -13.75
CA PHE A 111 8.26 -3.82 -14.84
C PHE A 111 9.59 -4.48 -15.21
N GLU A 112 10.45 -4.77 -14.23
CA GLU A 112 11.76 -5.40 -14.50
C GLU A 112 11.62 -6.78 -15.14
N ALA A 113 10.67 -7.59 -14.68
CA ALA A 113 10.41 -8.90 -15.28
C ALA A 113 9.82 -8.77 -16.69
N THR A 114 8.98 -7.74 -16.92
CA THR A 114 8.40 -7.43 -18.23
C THR A 114 9.48 -7.07 -19.25
N VAL A 115 10.43 -6.22 -18.86
CA VAL A 115 11.60 -5.86 -19.69
C VAL A 115 12.47 -7.10 -19.94
N GLN A 116 12.74 -7.91 -18.91
CA GLN A 116 13.55 -9.13 -19.04
C GLN A 116 12.90 -10.18 -19.97
N ALA A 117 11.57 -10.22 -20.03
CA ALA A 117 10.83 -11.09 -20.94
C ALA A 117 10.88 -10.64 -22.41
N GLY A 118 11.50 -9.49 -22.71
CA GLY A 118 11.62 -8.96 -24.06
C GLY A 118 10.31 -8.39 -24.61
N ALA A 119 9.44 -7.89 -23.72
CA ALA A 119 8.20 -7.25 -24.13
C ALA A 119 8.44 -6.02 -25.01
N ASP A 120 7.47 -5.69 -25.87
CA ASP A 120 7.54 -4.50 -26.71
C ASP A 120 7.45 -3.20 -25.89
N PHE A 121 7.73 -2.08 -26.54
CA PHE A 121 7.74 -0.76 -25.91
C PHE A 121 6.40 -0.42 -25.25
N ALA A 122 5.28 -0.62 -25.96
CA ALA A 122 3.96 -0.27 -25.45
C ALA A 122 3.60 -1.09 -24.21
N HIS A 123 3.93 -2.39 -24.23
CA HIS A 123 3.69 -3.28 -23.10
C HIS A 123 4.56 -2.93 -21.88
N CYS A 124 5.82 -2.52 -22.10
CA CYS A 124 6.67 -2.00 -21.02
C CYS A 124 6.08 -0.72 -20.41
N ILE A 125 5.58 0.20 -21.24
CA ILE A 125 4.93 1.45 -20.78
C ILE A 125 3.70 1.17 -19.92
N GLU A 126 2.83 0.23 -20.32
CA GLU A 126 1.65 -0.12 -19.51
C GLU A 126 2.01 -0.80 -18.18
N ASN A 127 3.20 -1.36 -18.06
CA ASN A 127 3.70 -1.95 -16.81
C ASN A 127 4.39 -0.93 -15.88
N ILE A 128 4.44 0.36 -16.24
CA ILE A 128 4.92 1.41 -15.34
C ILE A 128 3.80 1.82 -14.38
N ASP A 129 3.87 1.28 -13.16
CA ASP A 129 3.00 1.68 -12.05
C ASP A 129 3.23 3.15 -11.61
N ILE A 130 2.14 3.91 -11.49
CA ILE A 130 2.11 5.29 -10.99
C ILE A 130 1.53 5.36 -9.57
N GLY A 131 0.39 4.69 -9.36
CA GLY A 131 -0.33 4.72 -8.09
C GLY A 131 0.42 4.01 -6.97
N GLY A 132 1.05 2.87 -7.26
CA GLY A 132 1.84 2.10 -6.32
C GLY A 132 2.98 2.91 -5.70
N PRO A 133 3.92 3.47 -6.50
CA PRO A 133 5.02 4.28 -5.95
C PRO A 133 4.52 5.51 -5.20
N ALA A 134 3.43 6.15 -5.65
CA ALA A 134 2.84 7.28 -4.94
C ALA A 134 2.33 6.89 -3.54
N MET A 135 1.60 5.77 -3.43
CA MET A 135 1.10 5.27 -2.14
C MET A 135 2.25 4.81 -1.23
N ILE A 136 3.22 4.06 -1.76
CA ILE A 136 4.39 3.59 -1.01
C ILE A 136 5.14 4.76 -0.38
N ARG A 137 5.45 5.79 -1.18
CA ARG A 137 6.16 6.99 -0.70
C ARG A 137 5.33 7.76 0.32
N ALA A 138 4.01 7.84 0.15
CA ALA A 138 3.13 8.50 1.10
C ALA A 138 3.12 7.80 2.47
N ALA A 139 2.97 6.48 2.49
CA ALA A 139 2.97 5.69 3.71
C ALA A 139 4.35 5.70 4.40
N ALA A 140 5.44 5.52 3.63
CA ALA A 140 6.80 5.54 4.16
C ALA A 140 7.17 6.91 4.76
N LYS A 141 6.76 8.01 4.11
CA LYS A 141 6.91 9.38 4.65
C LYS A 141 6.23 9.50 6.03
N ASN A 142 5.04 8.93 6.18
CA ASN A 142 4.24 9.02 7.41
C ASN A 142 4.43 7.82 8.35
N HIS A 143 5.62 7.20 8.37
CA HIS A 143 5.91 6.00 9.17
C HIS A 143 5.73 6.19 10.69
N THR A 144 5.56 7.42 11.18
CA THR A 144 5.17 7.66 12.57
C THR A 144 3.80 7.05 12.87
N ASP A 145 2.90 7.06 11.89
CA ASP A 145 1.49 6.67 12.04
C ASP A 145 1.07 5.50 11.13
N VAL A 146 1.76 5.29 10.01
CA VAL A 146 1.41 4.29 8.99
C VAL A 146 2.52 3.25 8.86
N ILE A 147 2.16 1.98 8.77
CA ILE A 147 3.09 0.90 8.39
C ILE A 147 2.91 0.57 6.90
N VAL A 148 4.01 0.40 6.18
CA VAL A 148 4.01 0.05 4.75
C VAL A 148 4.69 -1.30 4.56
N VAL A 149 4.11 -2.20 3.79
CA VAL A 149 4.72 -3.48 3.42
C VAL A 149 4.77 -3.58 1.91
N VAL A 150 5.98 -3.80 1.38
CA VAL A 150 6.21 -3.85 -0.07
C VAL A 150 6.64 -5.23 -0.60
N ASP A 151 6.78 -6.19 0.31
CA ASP A 151 7.32 -7.52 0.03
C ASP A 151 6.56 -8.56 0.86
N PRO A 152 6.00 -9.62 0.24
CA PRO A 152 5.30 -10.68 0.95
C PRO A 152 6.12 -11.37 2.05
N HIS A 153 7.45 -11.37 1.93
CA HIS A 153 8.33 -11.97 2.95
C HIS A 153 8.24 -11.27 4.31
N ASP A 154 7.75 -10.03 4.37
CA ASP A 154 7.59 -9.29 5.62
C ASP A 154 6.23 -9.52 6.31
N TYR A 155 5.31 -10.28 5.68
CA TYR A 155 3.99 -10.55 6.26
C TYR A 155 4.07 -11.23 7.63
N ALA A 156 4.95 -12.22 7.77
CA ALA A 156 5.15 -12.94 9.03
C ALA A 156 5.61 -12.00 10.15
N ALA A 157 6.62 -11.17 9.87
CA ALA A 157 7.15 -10.20 10.84
C ALA A 157 6.06 -9.22 11.32
N LEU A 158 5.20 -8.75 10.41
CA LEU A 158 4.07 -7.90 10.78
C LEU A 158 3.03 -8.64 11.63
N LEU A 159 2.66 -9.87 11.27
CA LEU A 159 1.70 -10.64 12.07
C LEU A 159 2.23 -10.94 13.48
N ASP A 160 3.52 -11.24 13.61
CA ASP A 160 4.17 -11.45 14.90
C ASP A 160 4.19 -10.17 15.76
N GLU A 161 4.42 -9.02 15.14
CA GLU A 161 4.32 -7.71 15.79
C GLU A 161 2.90 -7.46 16.31
N LEU A 162 1.88 -7.68 15.47
CA LEU A 162 0.48 -7.51 15.86
C LEU A 162 0.08 -8.46 16.99
N LYS A 163 0.57 -9.69 16.97
CA LYS A 163 0.36 -10.65 18.06
C LYS A 163 1.01 -10.18 19.35
N THR A 164 2.24 -9.69 19.30
CA THR A 164 3.01 -9.26 20.47
C THR A 164 2.44 -7.99 21.10
N HIS A 165 1.96 -7.05 20.28
CA HIS A 165 1.53 -5.72 20.71
C HIS A 165 0.01 -5.51 20.61
N GLY A 166 -0.80 -6.57 20.63
CA GLY A 166 -2.26 -6.48 20.72
C GLY A 166 -2.93 -5.77 19.54
N GLY A 167 -2.45 -6.01 18.32
CA GLY A 167 -2.91 -5.37 17.09
C GLY A 167 -2.28 -4.00 16.79
N ALA A 168 -1.22 -3.63 17.52
CA ALA A 168 -0.43 -2.43 17.27
C ALA A 168 0.95 -2.76 16.69
N THR A 169 1.59 -1.75 16.13
CA THR A 169 2.98 -1.83 15.65
C THR A 169 3.87 -0.88 16.43
N THR A 170 5.14 -1.22 16.59
CA THR A 170 6.14 -0.33 17.16
C THR A 170 6.70 0.62 16.10
N ILE A 171 7.26 1.74 16.56
CA ILE A 171 7.97 2.68 15.69
C ILE A 171 9.22 2.05 15.05
N GLY A 172 9.82 1.04 15.69
CA GLY A 172 10.99 0.32 15.18
C GLY A 172 10.67 -0.40 13.87
N LEU A 173 9.63 -1.25 13.89
CA LEU A 173 9.18 -1.96 12.69
C LEU A 173 8.76 -0.99 11.57
N ARG A 174 7.99 0.05 11.90
CA ARG A 174 7.55 1.05 10.90
C ARG A 174 8.71 1.76 10.22
N LYS A 175 9.76 2.13 10.96
CA LYS A 175 10.97 2.76 10.38
C LYS A 175 11.74 1.81 9.47
N TRP A 176 11.92 0.56 9.91
CA TRP A 176 12.62 -0.45 9.11
C TRP A 176 11.90 -0.68 7.77
N LEU A 177 10.58 -0.87 7.81
CA LEU A 177 9.79 -1.05 6.60
C LEU A 177 9.71 0.21 5.73
N ALA A 178 9.67 1.41 6.31
CA ALA A 178 9.74 2.65 5.54
C ALA A 178 11.07 2.80 4.78
N ALA A 179 12.19 2.40 5.38
CA ALA A 179 13.48 2.37 4.71
C ALA A 179 13.47 1.37 3.54
N LYS A 180 12.95 0.15 3.76
CA LYS A 180 12.78 -0.86 2.72
C LYS A 180 11.89 -0.37 1.57
N ALA A 181 10.79 0.31 1.89
CA ALA A 181 9.87 0.90 0.94
C ALA A 181 10.53 1.95 0.04
N TYR A 182 11.29 2.89 0.60
CA TYR A 182 12.02 3.88 -0.19
C TYR A 182 13.10 3.24 -1.08
N ALA A 183 13.83 2.24 -0.56
CA ALA A 183 14.79 1.48 -1.35
C ALA A 183 14.11 0.78 -2.54
N ARG A 184 12.92 0.21 -2.34
CA ARG A 184 12.15 -0.43 -3.41
C ARG A 184 11.73 0.54 -4.50
N THR A 185 11.21 1.73 -4.14
CA THR A 185 10.84 2.75 -5.13
C THR A 185 12.06 3.30 -5.87
N ALA A 186 13.20 3.47 -5.18
CA ALA A 186 14.43 3.93 -5.83
C ALA A 186 14.95 2.92 -6.85
N ALA A 187 14.92 1.62 -6.52
CA ALA A 187 15.30 0.56 -7.45
C ALA A 187 14.37 0.49 -8.67
N TYR A 188 13.07 0.66 -8.44
CA TYR A 188 12.06 0.65 -9.50
C TYR A 188 12.24 1.80 -10.49
N ASP A 189 12.39 3.04 -10.00
CA ASP A 189 12.63 4.21 -10.86
C ASP A 189 13.96 4.11 -11.61
N ALA A 190 15.00 3.54 -10.98
CA ALA A 190 16.29 3.28 -11.63
C ALA A 190 16.15 2.29 -12.79
N ALA A 191 15.38 1.21 -12.63
CA ALA A 191 15.14 0.25 -13.69
C ALA A 191 14.37 0.86 -14.87
N ILE A 192 13.36 1.70 -14.60
CA ILE A 192 12.62 2.44 -15.63
C ILE A 192 13.55 3.39 -16.39
N SER A 193 14.38 4.14 -15.66
CA SER A 193 15.35 5.08 -16.24
C SER A 193 16.38 4.38 -17.14
N ASP A 194 16.98 3.29 -16.66
CA ASP A 194 17.92 2.47 -17.44
C ASP A 194 17.25 1.90 -18.70
N TRP A 195 16.02 1.39 -18.59
CA TRP A 195 15.29 0.89 -19.74
C TRP A 195 15.04 1.99 -20.78
N PHE A 196 14.57 3.17 -20.37
CA PHE A 196 14.36 4.32 -21.27
C PHE A 196 15.66 4.76 -21.95
N SER A 197 16.79 4.76 -21.23
CA SER A 197 18.10 5.14 -21.79
C SER A 197 18.61 4.21 -22.90
N ARG A 198 18.02 3.03 -23.04
CA ARG A 198 18.31 2.06 -24.11
C ARG A 198 17.29 2.10 -25.25
N GLN A 199 16.16 2.79 -25.05
CA GLN A 199 15.14 2.96 -26.11
C GLN A 199 15.47 4.13 -27.03
N PHE A 200 16.16 5.16 -26.51
CA PHE A 200 16.49 6.40 -27.20
C PHE A 200 17.96 6.75 -27.07
#